data_AF-A0A952R793-F1
#
_entry.id   AF-A0A952R793-F1
#
_cell.length_a   1.000
_cell.length_b   1.000
_cell.length_c   1.000
_cell.angle_alpha   90.00
_cell.angle_beta   90.00
_cell.angle_gamma   90.00
#
_symmetry.space_group_name_H-M   'P 1'
#
loop_
_entity.id
_entity.type
_entity.pdbx_description
1 polymer ?
#
loop_
_entity_poly.entity_id
_entity_poly.type
_entity_poly.pdbx_seq_one_letter_code
_entity_poly.pdbx_strand_id
1 'polypeptide(L)' 'MLETVLAPLVEADEGELYLVQAEGDQVHLHLAGRFAGCPGNTLATRRVIEPLLRRAKPSLMLQITSGAIIPEQARRLTSD' A
#
# COMPACT_ATOMS: atom_id res chain seq x y z
N MET A 1 -11.42 -3.35 0.54
CA MET A 1 -10.23 -3.89 1.22
C MET A 1 -9.12 -2.86 1.29
N LEU A 2 -8.69 -2.28 0.16
CA LEU A 2 -7.67 -1.23 0.17
C LEU A 2 -8.17 0.02 0.90
N GLU A 3 -9.29 0.61 0.45
CA GLU A 3 -9.87 1.81 1.08
C GLU A 3 -10.46 1.50 2.48
N THR A 4 -11.07 0.33 2.65
CA THR A 4 -11.82 0.00 3.88
C THR A 4 -10.99 -0.58 5.02
N VAL A 5 -9.75 -1.01 4.78
CA VAL A 5 -8.88 -1.63 5.81
C VAL A 5 -7.49 -1.07 5.74
N LEU A 6 -6.85 -1.13 4.57
CA LEU A 6 -5.43 -0.80 4.48
C LEU A 6 -5.16 0.70 4.56
N ALA A 7 -5.94 1.53 3.87
CA ALA A 7 -5.84 2.99 3.97
C ALA A 7 -6.00 3.48 5.42
N PRO A 8 -7.05 3.09 6.18
CA PRO A 8 -7.17 3.50 7.58
C PRO A 8 -6.01 3.04 8.47
N LEU A 9 -5.48 1.83 8.25
CA LEU A 9 -4.31 1.35 9.01
C LEU A 9 -3.06 2.17 8.71
N VAL A 10 -2.83 2.51 7.44
CA VAL A 10 -1.69 3.34 7.04
C VAL A 10 -1.85 4.77 7.55
N GLU A 11 -3.04 5.35 7.49
CA GLU A 11 -3.34 6.69 8.00
C GLU A 11 -3.23 6.79 9.52
N ALA A 12 -3.62 5.74 10.26
CA ALA A 12 -3.46 5.68 11.71
C ALA A 12 -1.98 5.75 12.15
N ASP A 13 -1.06 5.30 11.29
CA ASP A 13 0.39 5.41 11.45
C ASP A 13 0.97 6.70 10.81
N GLU A 14 0.11 7.68 10.50
CA GLU A 14 0.45 8.94 9.80
C GLU A 14 1.13 8.71 8.43
N GLY A 15 0.82 7.57 7.81
CA GLY A 15 1.21 7.22 6.46
C GLY A 15 0.18 7.65 5.42
N GLU A 16 0.58 7.53 4.16
CA GLU A 16 -0.32 7.75 3.03
C GLU A 16 -0.22 6.55 2.09
N LEU A 17 -1.37 6.06 1.62
CA LEU A 17 -1.46 4.94 0.71
C LEU A 17 -1.91 5.40 -0.68
N TYR A 18 -1.16 5.01 -1.70
CA TYR A 18 -1.47 5.32 -3.08
C TYR A 18 -1.60 4.03 -3.90
N LEU A 19 -2.63 3.99 -4.75
CA LEU A 19 -2.75 2.98 -5.80
C LEU A 19 -2.10 3.50 -7.07
N VAL A 20 -1.04 2.83 -7.53
CA VAL A 20 -0.34 3.19 -8.77
C VAL A 20 -0.96 2.47 -9.96
N GLN A 21 -1.26 1.18 -9.81
CA GLN A 21 -1.88 0.34 -10.84
C GLN A 21 -2.65 -0.81 -10.21
N ALA A 22 -3.79 -1.16 -10.79
CA ALA A 22 -4.53 -2.39 -10.49
C ALA A 22 -5.09 -2.97 -11.79
N GLU A 23 -4.42 -3.99 -12.34
CA GLU A 23 -4.81 -4.65 -13.58
C GLU A 23 -4.75 -6.18 -13.41
N GLY A 24 -5.91 -6.83 -13.48
CA GLY A 24 -6.03 -8.28 -13.31
C GLY A 24 -5.54 -8.77 -11.94
N ASP A 25 -4.37 -9.41 -11.93
CA ASP A 25 -3.71 -9.95 -10.74
C ASP A 25 -2.51 -9.09 -10.29
N GLN A 26 -2.20 -8.01 -11.02
CA GLN A 26 -1.10 -7.10 -10.69
C GLN A 26 -1.63 -5.91 -9.92
N VAL A 27 -1.06 -5.67 -8.73
CA VAL A 27 -1.37 -4.49 -7.92
C VAL A 27 -0.07 -3.83 -7.51
N HIS A 28 0.06 -2.55 -7.85
CA HIS A 28 1.16 -1.69 -7.43
C HIS A 28 0.65 -0.65 -6.44
N LEU A 29 1.15 -0.71 -5.21
CA LEU A 29 0.91 0.28 -4.16
C LEU A 29 2.16 1.10 -3.89
N HIS A 30 1.96 2.36 -3.50
CA HIS A 30 3.02 3.24 -3.03
C HIS A 30 2.68 3.79 -1.64
N LEU A 31 3.63 3.71 -0.72
CA LEU A 31 3.53 4.23 0.64
C LEU A 31 4.32 5.54 0.78
N ALA A 32 3.67 6.57 1.31
CA ALA A 32 4.27 7.88 1.60
C ALA A 32 3.94 8.34 3.03
N GLY A 33 4.08 9.63 3.33
CA GLY A 33 3.97 10.14 4.71
C GLY A 33 5.07 9.59 5.60
N ARG A 34 4.74 9.13 6.82
CA ARG A 34 5.74 8.51 7.73
C ARG A 34 6.35 7.22 7.21
N PHE A 35 5.74 6.60 6.20
CA PHE A 35 6.35 5.45 5.50
C PHE A 35 7.40 5.88 4.48
N ALA A 36 7.50 7.16 4.11
CA ALA A 36 8.54 7.64 3.19
C ALA A 36 9.93 7.50 3.85
N GLY A 37 10.72 6.52 3.42
CA GLY A 37 12.06 6.26 3.96
C GLY A 37 12.09 5.53 5.31
N CYS A 38 10.96 4.98 5.77
CA CYS A 38 10.91 4.22 7.02
C CYS A 38 11.57 2.83 6.84
N PRO A 39 12.58 2.46 7.66
CA PRO A 39 13.21 1.14 7.60
C PRO A 39 12.22 0.01 7.95
N GLY A 40 11.15 0.32 8.70
CA GLY A 40 10.09 -0.61 9.06
C GLY A 40 9.21 -1.07 7.89
N ASN A 41 9.30 -0.43 6.71
CA ASN A 41 8.45 -0.75 5.57
C ASN A 41 8.57 -2.19 5.11
N THR A 42 9.76 -2.77 5.20
CA THR A 42 9.97 -4.18 4.84
C THR A 42 9.16 -5.10 5.77
N LEU A 43 9.10 -4.78 7.06
CA LEU A 43 8.31 -5.55 8.04
C LEU A 43 6.81 -5.32 7.84
N ALA A 44 6.37 -4.06 7.71
CA ALA A 44 4.96 -3.73 7.47
C ALA A 44 4.44 -4.42 6.20
N THR A 45 5.21 -4.35 5.11
CA THR A 45 4.88 -4.99 3.83
C THR A 45 4.74 -6.51 4.00
N ARG A 46 5.79 -7.18 4.48
CA ARG A 46 5.83 -8.65 4.53
C ARG A 46 4.91 -9.27 5.58
N ARG A 47 4.62 -8.56 6.67
CA ARG A 47 3.89 -9.10 7.82
C ARG A 47 2.45 -8.63 7.93
N VAL A 48 2.10 -7.52 7.27
CA VAL A 48 0.74 -6.95 7.34
C VAL A 48 0.15 -6.84 5.95
N ILE A 49 0.78 -6.08 5.05
CA ILE A 49 0.17 -5.70 3.76
C ILE A 49 0.03 -6.91 2.83
N GLU A 50 1.13 -7.62 2.54
CA GLU A 50 1.11 -8.77 1.64
C GLU A 50 0.20 -9.89 2.13
N PRO A 51 0.27 -10.34 3.41
CA PRO A 51 -0.63 -11.38 3.91
C PRO A 51 -2.11 -10.98 3.81
N LEU A 52 -2.42 -9.71 4.10
CA LEU A 52 -3.79 -9.20 4.05
C LEU A 52 -4.37 -9.24 2.63
N LEU A 53 -3.60 -8.79 1.64
CA LEU A 53 -4.02 -8.81 0.23
C LEU A 53 -4.07 -10.23 -0.34
N ARG A 54 -3.06 -11.07 -0.02
CA ARG A 54 -3.04 -12.47 -0.45
C ARG A 54 -4.15 -13.31 0.18
N ARG A 55 -4.61 -12.96 1.38
CA ARG A 55 -5.79 -13.60 1.98
C ARG A 55 -7.05 -13.34 1.16
N ALA A 56 -7.19 -12.16 0.56
CA ALA A 56 -8.31 -11.84 -0.31
C ALA A 56 -8.16 -12.49 -1.70
N LYS A 57 -6.94 -12.51 -2.25
CA LYS A 57 -6.63 -13.13 -3.54
C LYS A 57 -5.19 -13.67 -3.57
N PRO A 58 -4.98 -14.99 -3.39
CA PRO A 58 -3.65 -15.57 -3.24
C PRO A 58 -2.71 -15.38 -4.44
N SER A 59 -3.28 -15.30 -5.65
CA SER A 59 -2.54 -15.15 -6.91
C SER A 59 -2.02 -13.73 -7.18
N LEU A 60 -2.32 -12.75 -6.32
CA LEU A 60 -1.88 -11.38 -6.51
C LEU A 60 -0.36 -11.27 -6.65
N MET A 61 0.06 -10.57 -7.70
CA MET A 61 1.41 -10.07 -7.90
C MET A 61 1.46 -8.65 -7.34
N LEU A 62 2.11 -8.51 -6.19
CA LEU A 62 2.17 -7.26 -5.44
C LEU A 62 3.52 -6.59 -5.66
N GLN A 63 3.49 -5.34 -6.11
CA GLN A 63 4.62 -4.43 -6.03
C GLN A 63 4.29 -3.36 -5.01
N ILE A 64 5.13 -3.20 -4.00
CA ILE A 64 4.95 -2.18 -2.96
C ILE A 64 6.22 -1.35 -2.93
N THR A 65 6.08 -0.07 -3.28
CA THR A 65 7.18 0.90 -3.19
C THR A 65 6.89 1.92 -2.09
N SER A 66 7.92 2.65 -1.66
CA SER A 66 7.76 3.71 -0.68
C SER A 66 8.73 4.85 -0.94
N GLY A 67 8.32 6.09 -0.70
CA GLY A 67 9.18 7.26 -0.89
C GLY A 67 8.43 8.58 -0.76
N ALA A 68 9.18 9.68 -0.83
CA ALA A 68 8.60 11.03 -0.81
C ALA A 68 8.08 11.47 -2.20
N ILE A 69 8.56 10.83 -3.27
CA ILE A 69 8.15 11.14 -4.65
C ILE A 69 7.01 10.18 -5.02
N ILE A 70 5.82 10.74 -5.17
CA ILE A 70 4.63 10.00 -5.58
C ILE A 70 4.67 9.75 -7.09
N PRO A 71 4.45 8.52 -7.58
CA PRO A 71 4.33 8.25 -9.01
C PRO A 71 3.19 9.07 -9.65
N GLU A 72 3.40 9.62 -10.84
CA GLU A 72 2.48 10.58 -11.48
C GLU A 72 1.05 10.03 -11.65
N GLN A 73 0.91 8.75 -11.98
CA GLN A 73 -0.37 8.09 -12.19
C GLN A 73 -1.04 7.61 -10.90
N ALA A 74 -0.45 7.85 -9.73
CA ALA A 74 -0.92 7.27 -8.50
C ALA A 74 -2.15 8.01 -7.94
N ARG A 75 -3.18 7.26 -7.56
CA ARG A 75 -4.37 7.76 -6.87
C ARG A 75 -4.23 7.54 -5.37
N ARG A 76 -4.35 8.61 -4.58
CA ARG A 76 -4.42 8.48 -3.11
C ARG A 76 -5.68 7.71 -2.72
N LEU A 77 -5.51 6.75 -1.81
CA LEU A 77 -6.61 6.04 -1.17
C LEU A 77 -6.84 6.65 0.21
N THR A 78 -8.08 6.96 0.53
CA THR A 78 -8.51 7.49 1.82
C THR A 78 -9.43 6.51 2.53
N SER A 79 -9.48 6.61 3.86
CA SER A 79 -10.57 6.01 4.63
C SER A 79 -11.83 6.88 4.49
N ASP A 80 -12.66 6.59 3.50
CA ASP A 80 -14.04 7.13 3.45
C ASP A 80 -14.95 6.39 4.45
#